data_AF-A0A257EUI5-F1
#
_entry.id   AF-A0A257EUI5-F1
#
_cell.length_a   1.000
_cell.length_b   1.000
_cell.length_c   1.000
_cell.angle_alpha   90.00
_cell.angle_beta   90.00
_cell.angle_gamma   90.00
#
_symmetry.space_group_name_H-M   'P 1'
#
loop_
_entity.id
_entity.type
_entity.pdbx_description
1 polymer ?
#
loop_
_entity_poly.entity_id
_entity_poly.type
_entity_poly.pdbx_seq_one_letter_code
_entity_poly.pdbx_strand_id
1 'polypeptide(L)'
;MSRERVYLDWNATTPLRPEARAAMLAAMDVGGNASSVHAEGRAARALVERARAQVAAAVGCKPAEVVFTSGATEAAAVLARLPVGTVEVDPTAHDCLWSQRRDGQGARALAWGFANNETGIIAEAPARAEGVPLLLDIVQAVGKVPFSFAWSGAEMAIVSAHKFGGPKGVGALIVRDGVEIAPVLTGGGQEMGRRAGTENLIGIAGMGAAAEVAARDLADGVWDRVGELRNILETALSAADHKTIFVGNDRLRLPNTLNLIAPGWKGETQVMAMDLAGFAISAGSACSSGKVRASRVLLAMGYDETLAAQAIRVSLGPLTTEEQVLRFAETWLAQYRKALSRAA
;
A
#
# COMPACT_ATOMS: atom_id res chain seq x y z
N MET A 1 -29.26 15.34 13.06
CA MET A 1 -28.69 15.01 11.74
C MET A 1 -27.63 13.95 11.95
N SER A 2 -27.74 12.77 11.33
CA SER A 2 -26.64 11.79 11.37
C SER A 2 -25.40 12.45 10.76
N ARG A 3 -24.34 12.65 11.56
CA ARG A 3 -23.09 13.21 11.05
C ARG A 3 -22.57 12.28 9.94
N GLU A 4 -22.23 12.86 8.79
CA GLU A 4 -21.70 12.12 7.64
C GLU A 4 -20.44 11.34 8.04
N ARG A 5 -20.39 10.06 7.64
CA ARG A 5 -19.29 9.15 7.93
C ARG A 5 -18.01 9.59 7.22
N VAL A 6 -16.89 9.61 7.94
CA VAL A 6 -15.57 9.98 7.39
C VAL A 6 -14.71 8.73 7.25
N TYR A 7 -14.19 8.51 6.04
CA TYR A 7 -13.30 7.39 5.76
C TYR A 7 -11.83 7.79 5.89
N LEU A 8 -11.18 7.33 6.97
CA LEU A 8 -9.77 7.62 7.32
C LEU A 8 -8.93 6.34 7.37
N ASP A 9 -9.22 5.38 6.48
CA ASP A 9 -8.49 4.11 6.35
C ASP A 9 -7.92 3.87 4.94
N TRP A 10 -7.47 4.94 4.28
CA TRP A 10 -6.92 4.92 2.92
C TRP A 10 -5.70 4.00 2.72
N ASN A 11 -4.94 3.72 3.78
CA ASN A 11 -3.83 2.79 3.70
C ASN A 11 -4.29 1.31 3.64
N ALA A 12 -5.50 0.99 4.08
CA ALA A 12 -6.09 -0.35 3.91
C ALA A 12 -6.60 -0.55 2.49
N THR A 13 -7.45 0.36 2.00
CA THR A 13 -7.94 0.39 0.62
C THR A 13 -8.43 1.78 0.28
N THR A 14 -8.57 2.07 -1.00
CA THR A 14 -9.04 3.37 -1.47
C THR A 14 -10.37 3.23 -2.20
N PRO A 15 -11.25 4.26 -2.20
CA PRO A 15 -12.40 4.32 -3.08
C PRO A 15 -11.97 4.19 -4.56
N LEU A 16 -12.77 3.47 -5.36
CA LEU A 16 -12.53 3.36 -6.79
C LEU A 16 -12.71 4.74 -7.45
N ARG A 17 -11.68 5.20 -8.16
CA ARG A 17 -11.71 6.46 -8.91
C ARG A 17 -12.72 6.40 -10.07
N PRO A 18 -13.39 7.51 -10.41
CA PRO A 18 -14.30 7.57 -11.55
C PRO A 18 -13.66 7.15 -12.87
N GLU A 19 -12.41 7.54 -13.12
CA GLU A 19 -11.66 7.22 -14.33
C GLU A 19 -11.35 5.73 -14.41
N ALA A 20 -10.97 5.12 -13.28
CA ALA A 20 -10.77 3.68 -13.18
C ALA A 20 -12.08 2.93 -13.45
N ARG A 21 -13.21 3.39 -12.89
CA ARG A 21 -14.54 2.84 -13.16
C ARG A 21 -14.91 2.94 -14.64
N ALA A 22 -14.69 4.10 -15.26
CA ALA A 22 -14.99 4.32 -16.67
C ALA A 22 -14.15 3.39 -17.57
N ALA A 23 -12.85 3.27 -17.28
CA ALA A 23 -11.96 2.35 -18.01
C ALA A 23 -12.38 0.88 -17.85
N MET A 24 -12.79 0.46 -16.65
CA MET A 24 -13.32 -0.87 -16.40
C MET A 24 -14.60 -1.15 -17.19
N LEU A 25 -15.54 -0.20 -17.24
CA LEU A 25 -16.78 -0.34 -18.00
C LEU A 25 -16.49 -0.46 -19.50
N ALA A 26 -15.64 0.41 -20.06
CA ALA A 26 -15.25 0.33 -21.46
C ALA A 26 -14.51 -0.98 -21.80
N ALA A 27 -13.75 -1.54 -20.85
CA ALA A 27 -13.07 -2.82 -21.03
C ALA A 27 -14.04 -4.02 -21.08
N MET A 28 -15.24 -3.92 -20.49
CA MET A 28 -16.25 -5.00 -20.54
C MET A 28 -16.80 -5.21 -21.96
N ASP A 29 -16.80 -4.17 -22.79
CA ASP A 29 -17.25 -4.24 -24.18
C ASP A 29 -16.19 -4.86 -25.11
N VAL A 30 -14.97 -5.09 -24.62
CA VAL A 30 -13.88 -5.74 -25.37
C VAL A 30 -13.97 -7.26 -25.18
N GLY A 31 -14.65 -7.95 -26.09
CA GLY A 31 -14.89 -9.40 -26.00
C GLY A 31 -13.72 -10.31 -26.40
N GLY A 32 -12.61 -9.77 -26.89
CA GLY A 32 -11.46 -10.55 -27.38
C GLY A 32 -10.53 -11.05 -26.28
N ASN A 33 -9.81 -12.14 -26.55
CA ASN A 33 -8.70 -12.60 -25.71
C ASN A 33 -7.38 -11.99 -26.24
N ALA A 34 -6.58 -11.34 -25.39
CA ALA A 34 -5.32 -10.69 -25.78
C ALA A 34 -4.28 -11.65 -26.40
N SER A 35 -4.41 -12.96 -26.15
CA SER A 35 -3.59 -14.00 -26.77
C SER A 35 -3.98 -14.32 -28.22
N SER A 36 -5.14 -13.85 -28.69
CA SER A 36 -5.64 -14.13 -30.04
C SER A 36 -5.11 -13.15 -31.09
N VAL A 37 -4.88 -13.63 -32.31
CA VAL A 37 -4.33 -12.84 -33.43
C VAL A 37 -5.38 -12.06 -34.25
N HIS A 38 -6.67 -12.38 -34.10
CA HIS A 38 -7.77 -11.72 -34.81
C HIS A 38 -8.04 -10.31 -34.25
N ALA A 39 -8.95 -9.55 -34.90
CA ALA A 39 -9.15 -8.13 -34.61
C ALA A 39 -9.50 -7.83 -33.14
N GLU A 40 -10.41 -8.62 -32.58
CA GLU A 40 -10.85 -8.52 -31.18
C GLU A 40 -9.71 -8.83 -30.21
N GLY A 41 -8.88 -9.84 -30.53
CA GLY A 41 -7.69 -10.15 -29.72
C GLY A 41 -6.64 -9.05 -29.76
N ARG A 42 -6.42 -8.44 -30.93
CA ARG A 42 -5.54 -7.26 -31.06
C ARG A 42 -6.08 -6.05 -30.29
N ALA A 43 -7.40 -5.85 -30.26
CA ALA A 43 -8.02 -4.79 -29.47
C ALA A 43 -7.83 -5.02 -27.96
N ALA A 44 -8.01 -6.24 -27.48
CA ALA A 44 -7.72 -6.63 -26.09
C ALA A 44 -6.25 -6.43 -25.73
N ARG A 45 -5.33 -6.87 -26.60
CA ARG A 45 -3.89 -6.65 -26.40
C ARG A 45 -3.53 -5.17 -26.34
N ALA A 46 -4.09 -4.33 -27.22
CA ALA A 46 -3.86 -2.89 -27.20
C ALA A 46 -4.33 -2.22 -25.89
N LEU A 47 -5.38 -2.75 -25.25
CA LEU A 47 -5.82 -2.31 -23.94
C LEU A 47 -4.81 -2.67 -22.84
N VAL A 48 -4.31 -3.91 -22.85
CA VAL A 48 -3.27 -4.35 -21.89
C VAL A 48 -2.02 -3.49 -22.03
N GLU A 49 -1.54 -3.26 -23.26
CA GLU A 49 -0.32 -2.48 -23.50
C GLU A 49 -0.47 -1.00 -23.13
N ARG A 50 -1.66 -0.40 -23.32
CA ARG A 50 -1.94 0.95 -22.80
C ARG A 50 -1.85 1.00 -21.28
N ALA A 51 -2.51 0.07 -20.59
CA ALA A 51 -2.46 0.02 -19.14
C ALA A 51 -1.04 -0.23 -18.63
N ARG A 52 -0.27 -1.07 -19.34
CA ARG A 52 1.14 -1.34 -19.04
C ARG A 52 1.97 -0.07 -19.11
N ALA A 53 1.77 0.75 -20.15
CA ALA A 53 2.43 2.05 -20.30
C ALA A 53 2.04 3.05 -19.20
N GLN A 54 0.76 3.11 -18.83
CA GLN A 54 0.26 3.98 -17.75
C GLN A 54 0.89 3.62 -16.39
N VAL A 55 0.91 2.32 -16.06
CA VAL A 55 1.56 1.83 -14.83
C VAL A 55 3.06 2.12 -14.84
N ALA A 56 3.73 1.85 -15.97
CA ALA A 56 5.16 2.08 -16.11
C ALA A 56 5.54 3.55 -15.91
N ALA A 57 4.77 4.47 -16.50
CA ALA A 57 4.95 5.91 -16.30
C ALA A 57 4.76 6.31 -14.83
N ALA A 58 3.73 5.80 -14.16
CA ALA A 58 3.43 6.14 -12.77
C ALA A 58 4.48 5.65 -11.75
N VAL A 59 5.25 4.60 -12.07
CA VAL A 59 6.30 4.05 -11.19
C VAL A 59 7.72 4.32 -11.67
N GLY A 60 7.89 5.01 -12.81
CA GLY A 60 9.20 5.33 -13.38
C GLY A 60 9.97 4.10 -13.87
N CYS A 61 9.32 3.20 -14.61
CA CYS A 61 9.94 2.02 -15.23
C CYS A 61 9.61 1.94 -16.74
N LYS A 62 10.19 0.96 -17.45
CA LYS A 62 9.82 0.67 -18.85
C LYS A 62 8.56 -0.20 -18.90
N PRO A 63 7.69 -0.07 -19.92
CA PRO A 63 6.52 -0.96 -20.06
C PRO A 63 6.86 -2.45 -20.03
N ALA A 64 7.97 -2.87 -20.67
CA ALA A 64 8.42 -4.26 -20.67
C ALA A 64 8.80 -4.83 -19.29
N GLU A 65 9.01 -3.96 -18.29
CA GLU A 65 9.33 -4.35 -16.92
C GLU A 65 8.07 -4.67 -16.10
N VAL A 66 6.88 -4.30 -16.58
CA VAL A 66 5.61 -4.51 -15.86
C VAL A 66 5.06 -5.90 -16.18
N VAL A 67 4.74 -6.68 -15.15
CA VAL A 67 4.05 -7.98 -15.21
C VAL A 67 2.79 -7.88 -14.36
N PHE A 68 1.60 -8.02 -14.96
CA PHE A 68 0.34 -7.95 -14.23
C PHE A 68 0.10 -9.20 -13.37
N THR A 69 -0.41 -9.00 -12.16
CA THR A 69 -0.76 -10.04 -11.18
C THR A 69 -2.14 -9.75 -10.60
N SER A 70 -2.68 -10.62 -9.73
CA SER A 70 -3.91 -10.35 -8.98
C SER A 70 -3.73 -9.35 -7.82
N GLY A 71 -2.50 -8.97 -7.50
CA GLY A 71 -2.18 -8.05 -6.42
C GLY A 71 -0.73 -8.17 -5.94
N ALA A 72 -0.36 -7.30 -5.00
CA ALA A 72 0.99 -7.29 -4.42
C ALA A 72 1.37 -8.60 -3.72
N THR A 73 0.41 -9.31 -3.11
CA THR A 73 0.68 -10.60 -2.48
C THR A 73 1.07 -11.68 -3.49
N GLU A 74 0.40 -11.76 -4.65
CA GLU A 74 0.83 -12.66 -5.73
C GLU A 74 2.19 -12.22 -6.29
N ALA A 75 2.39 -10.91 -6.48
CA ALA A 75 3.65 -10.38 -7.00
C ALA A 75 4.85 -10.72 -6.08
N ALA A 76 4.66 -10.65 -4.75
CA ALA A 76 5.68 -11.00 -3.77
C ALA A 76 6.14 -12.47 -3.87
N ALA A 77 5.30 -13.37 -4.39
CA ALA A 77 5.64 -14.78 -4.56
C ALA A 77 6.80 -15.03 -5.54
N VAL A 78 7.22 -14.02 -6.31
CA VAL A 78 8.47 -14.08 -7.09
C VAL A 78 9.69 -14.37 -6.22
N LEU A 79 9.69 -13.93 -4.94
CA LEU A 79 10.78 -14.17 -4.01
C LEU A 79 11.02 -15.67 -3.80
N ALA A 80 9.96 -16.47 -3.69
CA ALA A 80 10.06 -17.93 -3.59
C ALA A 80 10.59 -18.59 -4.88
N ARG A 81 10.57 -17.88 -6.01
CA ARG A 81 11.08 -18.37 -7.31
C ARG A 81 12.55 -18.02 -7.55
N LEU A 82 13.15 -17.17 -6.72
CA LEU A 82 14.56 -16.82 -6.85
C LEU A 82 15.46 -17.99 -6.45
N PRO A 83 16.57 -18.24 -7.18
CA PRO A 83 17.54 -19.30 -6.91
C PRO A 83 18.50 -18.92 -5.77
N VAL A 84 17.94 -18.50 -4.64
CA VAL A 84 18.67 -18.09 -3.43
C VAL A 84 18.25 -18.96 -2.26
N GLY A 85 19.18 -19.22 -1.34
CA GLY A 85 18.87 -19.96 -0.11
C GLY A 85 18.22 -19.10 0.96
N THR A 86 18.49 -17.78 0.93
CA THR A 86 18.05 -16.85 1.96
C THR A 86 17.25 -15.70 1.36
N VAL A 87 16.15 -15.34 2.02
CA VAL A 87 15.39 -14.11 1.74
C VAL A 87 15.27 -13.37 3.06
N GLU A 88 16.03 -12.30 3.17
CA GLU A 88 16.01 -11.37 4.30
C GLU A 88 14.88 -10.36 4.08
N VAL A 89 14.09 -10.12 5.11
CA VAL A 89 12.89 -9.28 5.03
C VAL A 89 12.98 -8.17 6.05
N ASP A 90 12.66 -6.95 5.63
CA ASP A 90 12.50 -5.80 6.53
C ASP A 90 11.63 -6.17 7.74
N PRO A 91 12.11 -5.93 8.98
CA PRO A 91 11.36 -6.22 10.18
C PRO A 91 9.95 -5.63 10.22
N THR A 92 9.76 -4.51 9.52
CA THR A 92 8.51 -3.74 9.44
C THR A 92 7.71 -3.98 8.16
N ALA A 93 8.20 -4.81 7.22
CA ALA A 93 7.50 -5.09 5.97
C ALA A 93 6.14 -5.75 6.18
N HIS A 94 5.29 -5.65 5.15
CA HIS A 94 3.99 -6.30 5.12
C HIS A 94 4.09 -7.83 5.19
N ASP A 95 3.04 -8.49 5.70
CA ASP A 95 2.97 -9.95 5.87
C ASP A 95 3.20 -10.72 4.55
N CYS A 96 2.87 -10.11 3.40
CA CYS A 96 3.16 -10.72 2.11
C CYS A 96 4.65 -10.92 1.85
N LEU A 97 5.53 -10.01 2.29
CA LEU A 97 6.97 -10.21 2.19
C LEU A 97 7.48 -11.18 3.26
N TRP A 98 6.95 -11.08 4.48
CA TRP A 98 7.32 -11.97 5.58
C TRP A 98 7.00 -13.44 5.29
N SER A 99 5.91 -13.70 4.58
CA SER A 99 5.56 -15.05 4.11
C SER A 99 6.60 -15.64 3.14
N GLN A 100 7.48 -14.81 2.58
CA GLN A 100 8.55 -15.21 1.65
C GLN A 100 9.92 -15.31 2.31
N ARG A 101 10.03 -15.01 3.61
CA ARG A 101 11.29 -15.13 4.35
C ARG A 101 11.82 -16.57 4.26
N ARG A 102 13.12 -16.70 4.01
CA ARG A 102 13.83 -17.98 3.98
C ARG A 102 15.15 -17.84 4.74
N ASP A 103 15.41 -18.76 5.65
CA ASP A 103 16.64 -18.82 6.47
C ASP A 103 17.48 -20.04 6.06
N GLY A 104 17.88 -20.09 4.78
CA GLY A 104 18.72 -21.16 4.23
C GLY A 104 20.21 -20.82 4.19
N GLN A 105 20.97 -21.62 3.43
CA GLN A 105 22.38 -21.38 3.13
C GLN A 105 22.58 -20.95 1.68
N GLY A 106 23.62 -20.16 1.40
CA GLY A 106 24.02 -19.77 0.04
C GLY A 106 23.70 -18.31 -0.28
N ALA A 107 23.37 -18.04 -1.55
CA ALA A 107 23.03 -16.69 -2.00
C ALA A 107 21.80 -16.15 -1.25
N ARG A 108 21.74 -14.81 -1.12
CA ARG A 108 20.64 -14.10 -0.46
C ARG A 108 19.96 -13.11 -1.39
N ALA A 109 18.69 -12.83 -1.11
CA ALA A 109 17.94 -11.69 -1.65
C ALA A 109 17.34 -10.88 -0.48
N LEU A 110 17.06 -9.60 -0.73
CA LEU A 110 16.45 -8.67 0.22
C LEU A 110 15.03 -8.33 -0.23
N ALA A 111 14.09 -8.26 0.70
CA ALA A 111 12.73 -7.79 0.48
C ALA A 111 12.39 -6.68 1.47
N TRP A 112 12.17 -5.47 0.97
CA TRP A 112 12.10 -4.27 1.81
C TRP A 112 10.86 -3.43 1.53
N GLY A 113 10.23 -2.90 2.58
CA GLY A 113 9.16 -1.93 2.42
C GLY A 113 9.72 -0.56 2.08
N PHE A 114 9.27 0.07 1.00
CA PHE A 114 9.65 1.45 0.68
C PHE A 114 8.89 2.45 1.55
N ALA A 115 7.59 2.21 1.78
CA ALA A 115 6.77 3.02 2.66
C ALA A 115 5.86 2.12 3.51
N ASN A 116 5.95 2.26 4.84
CA ASN A 116 5.26 1.40 5.78
C ASN A 116 3.74 1.69 5.80
N ASN A 117 2.92 0.66 5.69
CA ASN A 117 1.46 0.79 5.67
C ASN A 117 0.84 1.15 7.03
N GLU A 118 1.53 0.87 8.14
CA GLU A 118 1.06 1.17 9.50
C GLU A 118 1.52 2.55 9.99
N THR A 119 2.81 2.86 9.86
CA THR A 119 3.42 4.08 10.40
C THR A 119 3.54 5.20 9.36
N GLY A 120 3.51 4.86 8.08
CA GLY A 120 3.78 5.77 6.99
C GLY A 120 5.25 6.09 6.79
N ILE A 121 6.17 5.59 7.64
CA ILE A 121 7.61 5.86 7.50
C ILE A 121 8.07 5.43 6.11
N ILE A 122 8.80 6.32 5.42
CA ILE A 122 9.46 6.04 4.16
C ILE A 122 10.88 5.58 4.50
N ALA A 123 11.19 4.34 4.16
CA ALA A 123 12.47 3.74 4.46
C ALA A 123 13.47 4.00 3.34
N GLU A 124 14.73 4.18 3.72
CA GLU A 124 15.83 4.07 2.78
C GLU A 124 16.00 2.61 2.36
N ALA A 125 16.41 2.39 1.10
CA ALA A 125 16.76 1.05 0.65
C ALA A 125 17.94 0.50 1.49
N PRO A 126 17.94 -0.79 1.83
CA PRO A 126 19.00 -1.36 2.65
C PRO A 126 20.32 -1.34 1.89
N ALA A 127 21.42 -1.05 2.60
CA ALA A 127 22.76 -1.22 2.06
C ALA A 127 22.97 -2.70 1.68
N ARG A 128 23.51 -2.95 0.48
CA ARG A 128 23.74 -4.32 -0.01
C ARG A 128 24.97 -4.39 -0.91
N ALA A 129 25.56 -5.58 -0.95
CA ALA A 129 26.64 -5.87 -1.89
C ALA A 129 26.10 -5.92 -3.33
N GLU A 130 26.98 -5.65 -4.29
CA GLU A 130 26.65 -5.78 -5.71
C GLU A 130 26.16 -7.20 -6.05
N GLY A 131 25.15 -7.29 -6.91
CA GLY A 131 24.56 -8.57 -7.32
C GLY A 131 23.59 -9.21 -6.31
N VAL A 132 23.39 -8.64 -5.12
CA VAL A 132 22.33 -9.09 -4.20
C VAL A 132 20.98 -8.55 -4.69
N PRO A 133 20.01 -9.41 -5.07
CA PRO A 133 18.71 -8.94 -5.54
C PRO A 133 17.92 -8.27 -4.43
N LEU A 134 17.25 -7.17 -4.76
CA LEU A 134 16.37 -6.39 -3.90
C LEU A 134 14.98 -6.30 -4.55
N LEU A 135 13.96 -6.70 -3.78
CA LEU A 135 12.56 -6.41 -4.07
C LEU A 135 12.07 -5.29 -3.16
N LEU A 136 11.49 -4.24 -3.75
CA LEU A 136 10.84 -3.16 -3.00
C LEU A 136 9.32 -3.31 -3.00
N ASP A 137 8.72 -3.31 -1.81
CA ASP A 137 7.29 -3.07 -1.65
C ASP A 137 7.01 -1.58 -1.71
N ILE A 138 6.54 -1.12 -2.88
CA ILE A 138 6.20 0.28 -3.16
C ILE A 138 4.69 0.52 -3.10
N VAL A 139 3.91 -0.43 -2.58
CA VAL A 139 2.44 -0.44 -2.61
C VAL A 139 1.83 0.80 -1.98
N GLN A 140 2.45 1.34 -0.94
CA GLN A 140 1.98 2.56 -0.27
C GLN A 140 2.54 3.86 -0.87
N ALA A 141 3.55 3.78 -1.73
CA ALA A 141 4.24 4.92 -2.30
C ALA A 141 3.59 5.40 -3.60
N VAL A 142 3.16 4.46 -4.44
CA VAL A 142 2.66 4.75 -5.80
C VAL A 142 1.54 5.79 -5.74
N GLY A 143 1.80 6.91 -6.43
CA GLY A 143 0.87 8.02 -6.55
C GLY A 143 0.65 8.84 -5.28
N LYS A 144 1.44 8.63 -4.20
CA LYS A 144 1.39 9.43 -2.96
C LYS A 144 2.66 10.23 -2.70
N VAL A 145 3.80 9.70 -3.14
CA VAL A 145 5.12 10.34 -3.00
C VAL A 145 5.94 10.13 -4.28
N PRO A 146 6.91 11.02 -4.57
CA PRO A 146 7.81 10.82 -5.70
C PRO A 146 8.59 9.51 -5.58
N PHE A 147 8.55 8.70 -6.64
CA PHE A 147 9.28 7.44 -6.73
C PHE A 147 9.63 7.15 -8.20
N SER A 148 10.81 6.59 -8.43
CA SER A 148 11.25 6.12 -9.74
C SER A 148 11.96 4.78 -9.60
N PHE A 149 11.39 3.72 -10.17
CA PHE A 149 11.99 2.39 -10.14
C PHE A 149 13.35 2.35 -10.83
N ALA A 150 13.49 3.08 -11.94
CA ALA A 150 14.74 3.19 -12.68
C ALA A 150 15.92 3.64 -11.78
N TRP A 151 15.66 4.53 -10.82
CA TRP A 151 16.67 5.09 -9.91
C TRP A 151 16.67 4.48 -8.51
N SER A 152 15.75 3.55 -8.23
CA SER A 152 15.64 2.89 -6.92
C SER A 152 16.79 1.94 -6.61
N GLY A 153 17.53 1.52 -7.64
CA GLY A 153 18.54 0.48 -7.54
C GLY A 153 17.99 -0.93 -7.32
N ALA A 154 16.68 -1.16 -7.22
CA ALA A 154 16.09 -2.48 -6.96
C ALA A 154 15.91 -3.33 -8.24
N GLU A 155 16.02 -4.64 -8.15
CA GLU A 155 15.79 -5.56 -9.28
C GLU A 155 14.29 -5.84 -9.48
N MET A 156 13.50 -5.74 -8.42
CA MET A 156 12.06 -5.97 -8.46
C MET A 156 11.31 -4.94 -7.61
N ALA A 157 10.04 -4.69 -7.95
CA ALA A 157 9.11 -3.96 -7.08
C ALA A 157 7.69 -4.50 -7.20
N ILE A 158 6.86 -4.31 -6.16
CA ILE A 158 5.47 -4.77 -6.16
C ILE A 158 4.48 -3.62 -5.98
N VAL A 159 3.34 -3.72 -6.69
CA VAL A 159 2.31 -2.68 -6.79
C VAL A 159 0.92 -3.31 -6.62
N SER A 160 -0.01 -2.58 -5.98
CA SER A 160 -1.40 -3.02 -5.81
C SER A 160 -2.38 -1.89 -6.15
N ALA A 161 -3.29 -2.12 -7.10
CA ALA A 161 -4.11 -1.06 -7.69
C ALA A 161 -5.05 -0.37 -6.68
N HIS A 162 -5.62 -1.14 -5.76
CA HIS A 162 -6.58 -0.62 -4.77
C HIS A 162 -5.99 0.33 -3.72
N LYS A 163 -4.68 0.65 -3.79
CA LYS A 163 -4.01 1.61 -2.90
C LYS A 163 -3.88 3.02 -3.49
N PHE A 164 -4.18 3.17 -4.77
CA PHE A 164 -4.15 4.46 -5.48
C PHE A 164 -5.42 4.72 -6.31
N GLY A 165 -6.53 4.07 -5.95
CA GLY A 165 -7.86 4.31 -6.53
C GLY A 165 -8.27 3.34 -7.63
N GLY A 166 -7.50 2.29 -7.89
CA GLY A 166 -7.85 1.22 -8.83
C GLY A 166 -8.71 0.11 -8.21
N PRO A 167 -9.14 -0.88 -9.02
CA PRO A 167 -9.92 -2.00 -8.52
C PRO A 167 -9.10 -2.93 -7.62
N LYS A 168 -9.78 -3.68 -6.75
CA LYS A 168 -9.20 -4.82 -6.04
C LYS A 168 -9.04 -6.00 -7.02
N GLY A 169 -8.11 -6.91 -6.73
CA GLY A 169 -7.89 -8.12 -7.55
C GLY A 169 -7.01 -7.89 -8.78
N VAL A 170 -6.22 -6.81 -8.80
CA VAL A 170 -5.18 -6.57 -9.79
C VAL A 170 -4.00 -5.82 -9.14
N GLY A 171 -2.79 -6.18 -9.56
CA GLY A 171 -1.54 -5.54 -9.18
C GLY A 171 -0.49 -5.74 -10.25
N ALA A 172 0.76 -5.40 -9.93
CA ALA A 172 1.88 -5.64 -10.81
C ALA A 172 3.14 -6.02 -10.04
N LEU A 173 3.92 -6.89 -10.66
CA LEU A 173 5.33 -7.10 -10.38
C LEU A 173 6.13 -6.29 -11.41
N ILE A 174 7.02 -5.44 -10.95
CA ILE A 174 8.00 -4.75 -11.77
C ILE A 174 9.30 -5.55 -11.71
N VAL A 175 9.87 -5.88 -12.87
CA VAL A 175 11.10 -6.66 -12.99
C VAL A 175 12.05 -5.88 -13.88
N ARG A 176 13.21 -5.50 -13.33
CA ARG A 176 14.23 -4.74 -14.06
C ARG A 176 14.62 -5.47 -15.35
N ASP A 177 14.81 -4.69 -16.41
CA ASP A 177 15.26 -5.18 -17.70
C ASP A 177 16.58 -5.98 -17.55
N GLY A 178 16.67 -7.13 -18.22
CA GLY A 178 17.78 -8.08 -18.07
C GLY A 178 17.75 -8.97 -16.82
N VAL A 179 16.80 -8.79 -15.89
CA VAL A 179 16.60 -9.71 -14.77
C VAL A 179 15.66 -10.85 -15.19
N GLU A 180 16.20 -12.06 -15.19
CA GLU A 180 15.43 -13.28 -15.43
C GLU A 180 14.76 -13.75 -14.14
N ILE A 181 13.46 -14.06 -14.23
CA ILE A 181 12.68 -14.63 -13.13
C ILE A 181 11.98 -15.90 -13.60
N ALA A 182 11.92 -16.91 -12.72
CA ALA A 182 11.02 -18.03 -12.97
C ALA A 182 9.55 -17.58 -12.85
N PRO A 183 8.62 -18.16 -13.63
CA PRO A 183 7.23 -17.71 -13.65
C PRO A 183 6.58 -17.79 -12.28
N VAL A 184 5.85 -16.75 -11.89
CA VAL A 184 5.10 -16.72 -10.62
C VAL A 184 4.01 -17.79 -10.64
N LEU A 185 3.29 -17.88 -11.75
CA LEU A 185 2.28 -18.88 -12.07
C LEU A 185 2.62 -19.55 -13.40
N THR A 186 2.68 -20.89 -13.39
CA THR A 186 3.05 -21.71 -14.57
C THR A 186 1.82 -22.07 -15.40
N GLY A 187 1.97 -22.11 -16.73
CA GLY A 187 0.88 -22.36 -17.68
C GLY A 187 1.21 -21.83 -19.08
N GLY A 188 0.29 -21.06 -19.66
CA GLY A 188 0.48 -20.40 -20.96
C GLY A 188 1.49 -19.24 -20.95
N GLY A 189 1.75 -18.68 -22.13
CA GLY A 189 2.76 -17.64 -22.37
C GLY A 189 2.30 -16.19 -22.08
N GLN A 190 1.22 -15.98 -21.32
CA GLN A 190 0.76 -14.64 -20.94
C GLN A 190 1.83 -13.89 -20.14
N GLU A 191 1.74 -12.55 -20.14
CA GLU A 191 2.68 -11.66 -19.43
C GLU A 191 4.15 -12.02 -19.72
N MET A 192 4.47 -12.20 -21.01
CA MET A 192 5.81 -12.55 -21.50
C MET A 192 6.35 -13.86 -20.90
N GLY A 193 5.46 -14.80 -20.58
CA GLY A 193 5.79 -16.07 -19.94
C GLY A 193 6.08 -15.99 -18.44
N ARG A 194 5.97 -14.80 -17.82
CA ARG A 194 6.29 -14.58 -16.39
C ARG A 194 5.11 -14.85 -15.46
N ARG A 195 3.89 -14.82 -15.99
CA ARG A 195 2.65 -15.10 -15.23
C ARG A 195 1.55 -15.61 -16.17
N ALA A 196 1.23 -16.90 -16.08
CA ALA A 196 0.23 -17.55 -16.92
C ALA A 196 -1.23 -17.15 -16.59
N GLY A 197 -2.13 -17.46 -17.52
CA GLY A 197 -3.58 -17.33 -17.35
C GLY A 197 -4.15 -16.09 -18.05
N THR A 198 -5.35 -16.23 -18.61
CA THR A 198 -6.03 -15.15 -19.36
C THR A 198 -6.02 -13.84 -18.58
N GLU A 199 -5.65 -12.77 -19.27
CA GLU A 199 -5.46 -11.45 -18.68
C GLU A 199 -6.78 -10.89 -18.15
N ASN A 200 -6.76 -10.35 -16.93
CA ASN A 200 -7.90 -9.63 -16.35
C ASN A 200 -8.02 -8.24 -17.00
N LEU A 201 -8.54 -8.18 -18.23
CA LEU A 201 -8.63 -6.95 -19.03
C LEU A 201 -9.31 -5.80 -18.26
N ILE A 202 -10.41 -6.11 -17.56
CA ILE A 202 -11.19 -5.13 -16.79
C ILE A 202 -10.35 -4.56 -15.66
N GLY A 203 -9.72 -5.42 -14.85
CA GLY A 203 -8.84 -5.00 -13.77
C GLY A 203 -7.64 -4.20 -14.27
N ILE A 204 -6.98 -4.69 -15.32
CA ILE A 204 -5.80 -4.05 -15.94
C ILE A 204 -6.15 -2.66 -16.46
N ALA A 205 -7.26 -2.49 -17.18
CA ALA A 205 -7.73 -1.19 -17.64
C ALA A 205 -7.97 -0.21 -16.47
N GLY A 206 -8.66 -0.68 -15.43
CA GLY A 206 -8.92 0.12 -14.23
C GLY A 206 -7.64 0.51 -13.48
N MET A 207 -6.66 -0.40 -13.40
CA MET A 207 -5.36 -0.13 -12.78
C MET A 207 -4.56 0.92 -13.57
N GLY A 208 -4.50 0.80 -14.90
CA GLY A 208 -3.81 1.77 -15.75
C GLY A 208 -4.38 3.18 -15.61
N ALA A 209 -5.71 3.31 -15.71
CA ALA A 209 -6.38 4.60 -15.53
C ALA A 209 -6.19 5.18 -14.11
N ALA A 210 -6.26 4.34 -13.07
CA ALA A 210 -5.99 4.78 -11.69
C ALA A 210 -4.54 5.24 -11.50
N ALA A 211 -3.57 4.54 -12.09
CA ALA A 211 -2.15 4.89 -12.00
C ALA A 211 -1.87 6.24 -12.66
N GLU A 212 -2.46 6.49 -13.83
CA GLU A 212 -2.33 7.77 -14.53
C GLU A 212 -2.88 8.94 -13.72
N VAL A 213 -4.10 8.82 -13.17
CA VAL A 213 -4.70 9.88 -12.36
C VAL A 213 -3.94 10.06 -11.03
N ALA A 214 -3.50 8.98 -10.40
CA ALA A 214 -2.72 9.08 -9.16
C ALA A 214 -1.36 9.78 -9.38
N ALA A 215 -0.73 9.57 -10.55
CA ALA A 215 0.48 10.29 -10.92
C ALA A 215 0.21 11.79 -11.15
N ARG A 216 -0.93 12.14 -11.76
CA ARG A 216 -1.35 13.55 -11.93
C ARG A 216 -1.63 14.23 -10.59
N ASP A 217 -2.40 13.60 -9.70
CA ASP A 217 -2.67 14.13 -8.35
C ASP A 217 -1.37 14.43 -7.59
N LEU A 218 -0.37 13.56 -7.71
CA LEU A 218 0.95 13.77 -7.13
C LEU A 218 1.65 14.98 -7.74
N ALA A 219 1.64 15.12 -9.07
CA ALA A 219 2.25 16.26 -9.75
C ALA A 219 1.54 17.60 -9.44
N ASP A 220 0.22 17.55 -9.22
CA ASP A 220 -0.61 18.71 -8.91
C ASP A 220 -0.57 19.12 -7.42
N GLY A 221 0.25 18.46 -6.60
CA GLY A 221 0.43 18.79 -5.18
C GLY A 221 -0.74 18.38 -4.27
N VAL A 222 -1.62 17.49 -4.73
CA VAL A 222 -2.78 17.03 -3.95
C VAL A 222 -2.34 16.42 -2.62
N TRP A 223 -1.24 15.67 -2.62
CA TRP A 223 -0.71 15.02 -1.43
C TRP A 223 0.04 15.97 -0.49
N ASP A 224 0.54 17.11 -0.97
CA ASP A 224 1.12 18.13 -0.10
C ASP A 224 0.05 18.72 0.83
N ARG A 225 -1.12 19.07 0.26
CA ARG A 225 -2.30 19.48 1.04
C ARG A 225 -2.74 18.39 2.04
N VAL A 226 -2.72 17.12 1.64
CA VAL A 226 -3.03 16.01 2.57
C VAL A 226 -2.00 15.93 3.70
N GLY A 227 -0.73 16.21 3.40
CA GLY A 227 0.35 16.35 4.38
C GLY A 227 0.09 17.45 5.41
N GLU A 228 -0.37 18.62 4.96
CA GLU A 228 -0.78 19.73 5.84
C GLU A 228 -1.93 19.31 6.76
N LEU A 229 -2.98 18.66 6.21
CA LEU A 229 -4.10 18.16 7.01
C LEU A 229 -3.67 17.11 8.03
N ARG A 230 -2.73 16.22 7.69
CA ARG A 230 -2.15 15.26 8.64
C ARG A 230 -1.43 16.01 9.77
N ASN A 231 -0.67 17.06 9.46
CA ASN A 231 0.03 17.85 10.47
C ASN A 231 -0.96 18.59 11.39
N ILE A 232 -2.03 19.16 10.84
CA ILE A 232 -3.13 19.78 11.62
C ILE A 232 -3.75 18.74 12.57
N LEU A 233 -4.04 17.53 12.06
CA LEU A 233 -4.56 16.44 12.88
C LEU A 233 -3.63 16.11 14.04
N GLU A 234 -2.33 15.95 13.75
CA GLU A 234 -1.31 15.64 14.75
C GLU A 234 -1.24 16.72 15.83
N THR A 235 -1.18 18.00 15.43
CA THR A 235 -1.17 19.13 16.37
C THR A 235 -2.43 19.15 17.24
N ALA A 236 -3.62 18.96 16.64
CA ALA A 236 -4.87 18.94 17.39
C ALA A 236 -4.93 17.80 18.41
N LEU A 237 -4.43 16.61 18.05
CA LEU A 237 -4.36 15.45 18.95
C LEU A 237 -3.30 15.61 20.05
N SER A 238 -2.20 16.32 19.77
CA SER A 238 -1.12 16.54 20.75
C SER A 238 -1.53 17.41 21.95
N ALA A 239 -2.67 18.11 21.85
CA ALA A 239 -3.24 18.90 22.95
C ALA A 239 -3.71 18.05 24.15
N ALA A 240 -3.80 16.71 24.03
CA ALA A 240 -4.08 15.83 25.16
C ALA A 240 -2.83 15.59 26.02
N ASP A 241 -2.70 16.33 27.12
CA ASP A 241 -1.92 16.07 28.36
C ASP A 241 -0.68 15.15 28.24
N HIS A 242 0.10 15.33 27.17
CA HIS A 242 1.39 14.68 26.83
C HIS A 242 1.49 13.15 26.93
N LYS A 243 0.37 12.41 26.95
CA LYS A 243 0.39 10.95 27.08
C LYS A 243 0.48 10.21 25.74
N THR A 244 0.08 10.83 24.64
CA THR A 244 0.07 10.19 23.32
C THR A 244 1.46 10.11 22.68
N ILE A 245 1.73 9.05 21.94
CA ILE A 245 2.99 8.87 21.18
C ILE A 245 2.66 8.82 19.69
N PHE A 246 3.26 9.70 18.90
CA PHE A 246 3.15 9.72 17.44
C PHE A 246 4.34 8.96 16.84
N VAL A 247 4.08 7.77 16.30
CA VAL A 247 5.14 6.88 15.84
C VAL A 247 5.77 7.42 14.56
N GLY A 248 7.08 7.66 14.57
CA GLY A 248 7.86 8.09 13.41
C GLY A 248 7.63 9.53 12.96
N ASN A 249 7.15 10.41 13.85
CA ASN A 249 6.95 11.82 13.54
C ASN A 249 8.25 12.62 13.37
N ASP A 250 9.38 12.06 13.80
CA ASP A 250 10.75 12.54 13.62
C ASP A 250 11.39 12.08 12.29
N ARG A 251 10.67 11.31 11.47
CA ARG A 251 11.18 10.72 10.22
C ARG A 251 10.39 11.18 9.00
N LEU A 252 11.00 10.97 7.83
CA LEU A 252 10.29 11.09 6.56
C LEU A 252 9.17 10.04 6.50
N ARG A 253 7.95 10.50 6.20
CA ARG A 253 6.74 9.67 6.23
C ARG A 253 5.75 10.11 5.15
N LEU A 254 4.87 9.19 4.76
CA LEU A 254 3.77 9.44 3.86
C LEU A 254 2.97 10.66 4.32
N PRO A 255 2.50 11.50 3.39
CA PRO A 255 1.75 12.71 3.72
C PRO A 255 0.43 12.39 4.42
N ASN A 256 -0.15 11.23 4.16
CA ASN A 256 -1.50 10.91 4.59
C ASN A 256 -1.60 10.07 5.87
N THR A 257 -0.48 9.62 6.44
CA THR A 257 -0.50 8.59 7.48
C THR A 257 -0.11 9.17 8.83
N LEU A 258 -0.90 8.83 9.85
CA LEU A 258 -0.63 9.10 11.26
C LEU A 258 -0.82 7.80 12.05
N ASN A 259 0.21 7.42 12.81
CA ASN A 259 0.15 6.29 13.73
C ASN A 259 0.30 6.81 15.15
N LEU A 260 -0.71 6.54 15.97
CA LEU A 260 -0.88 7.10 17.31
C LEU A 260 -1.00 5.97 18.31
N ILE A 261 -0.09 5.93 19.27
CA ILE A 261 -0.24 5.11 20.47
C ILE A 261 -0.89 5.97 21.55
N ALA A 262 -1.95 5.45 22.15
CA ALA A 262 -2.69 6.11 23.23
C ALA A 262 -2.63 5.28 24.50
N PRO A 263 -1.62 5.51 25.37
CA PRO A 263 -1.43 4.79 26.62
C PRO A 263 -2.72 4.63 27.42
N GLY A 264 -3.03 3.39 27.79
CA GLY A 264 -4.23 3.06 28.58
C GLY A 264 -5.50 2.81 27.78
N TRP A 265 -5.47 2.90 26.44
CA TRP A 265 -6.65 2.65 25.61
C TRP A 265 -6.37 1.66 24.48
N LYS A 266 -6.96 0.45 24.53
CA LYS A 266 -6.71 -0.61 23.53
C LYS A 266 -7.15 -0.20 22.13
N GLY A 267 -6.34 -0.49 21.11
CA GLY A 267 -6.60 -0.13 19.71
C GLY A 267 -7.94 -0.63 19.19
N GLU A 268 -8.33 -1.87 19.48
CA GLU A 268 -9.65 -2.41 19.14
C GLU A 268 -10.81 -1.53 19.66
N THR A 269 -10.73 -1.15 20.93
CA THR A 269 -11.77 -0.32 21.57
C THR A 269 -11.77 1.11 21.08
N GLN A 270 -10.60 1.62 20.64
CA GLN A 270 -10.50 2.90 19.93
C GLN A 270 -11.24 2.84 18.59
N VAL A 271 -10.95 1.82 17.77
CA VAL A 271 -11.60 1.62 16.46
C VAL A 271 -13.12 1.52 16.62
N MET A 272 -13.60 0.74 17.59
CA MET A 272 -15.04 0.62 17.87
C MET A 272 -15.67 1.96 18.29
N ALA A 273 -15.02 2.71 19.18
CA ALA A 273 -15.53 4.00 19.64
C ALA A 273 -15.59 5.03 18.50
N MET A 274 -14.59 5.02 17.61
CA MET A 274 -14.54 5.91 16.47
C MET A 274 -15.51 5.50 15.37
N ASP A 275 -15.72 4.20 15.14
CA ASP A 275 -16.73 3.69 14.22
C ASP A 275 -18.15 4.12 14.61
N LEU A 276 -18.50 3.96 15.90
CA LEU A 276 -19.78 4.46 16.45
C LEU A 276 -19.91 5.98 16.34
N ALA A 277 -18.80 6.70 16.32
CA ALA A 277 -18.76 8.14 16.12
C ALA A 277 -18.73 8.56 14.63
N GLY A 278 -18.77 7.60 13.70
CA GLY A 278 -18.81 7.84 12.26
C GLY A 278 -17.44 7.98 11.59
N PHE A 279 -16.36 7.45 12.17
CA PHE A 279 -15.02 7.48 11.59
C PHE A 279 -14.50 6.06 11.35
N ALA A 280 -14.12 5.76 10.10
CA ALA A 280 -13.43 4.52 9.78
C ALA A 280 -11.91 4.71 9.92
N ILE A 281 -11.31 4.03 10.89
CA ILE A 281 -9.87 3.98 11.14
C ILE A 281 -9.43 2.51 11.33
N SER A 282 -8.13 2.28 11.39
CA SER A 282 -7.56 0.95 11.65
C SER A 282 -6.81 0.91 12.99
N ALA A 283 -6.66 -0.29 13.55
CA ALA A 283 -5.66 -0.60 14.57
C ALA A 283 -4.54 -1.48 13.96
N GLY A 284 -3.39 -1.60 14.63
CA GLY A 284 -2.27 -2.44 14.20
C GLY A 284 -2.69 -3.88 13.83
N SER A 285 -1.90 -4.56 12.98
CA SER A 285 -2.16 -5.89 12.37
C SER A 285 -3.61 -6.40 12.30
N ALA A 286 -4.57 -5.54 11.95
CA ALA A 286 -5.97 -5.93 11.73
C ALA A 286 -6.15 -6.86 10.52
N CYS A 287 -5.09 -7.14 9.75
CA CYS A 287 -5.17 -7.82 8.47
C CYS A 287 -4.95 -9.35 8.48
N SER A 288 -4.62 -10.04 9.59
CA SER A 288 -4.18 -11.45 9.46
C SER A 288 -4.81 -12.53 10.34
N SER A 289 -5.74 -12.29 11.28
CA SER A 289 -6.35 -13.45 11.99
C SER A 289 -7.67 -13.29 12.73
N GLY A 290 -8.36 -12.15 12.67
CA GLY A 290 -9.60 -11.94 13.47
C GLY A 290 -9.40 -11.94 14.99
N LYS A 291 -8.14 -12.01 15.47
CA LYS A 291 -7.70 -11.69 16.83
C LYS A 291 -6.72 -10.54 16.72
N VAL A 292 -6.98 -9.38 17.33
CA VAL A 292 -5.96 -8.33 17.35
C VAL A 292 -4.85 -8.74 18.29
N ARG A 293 -3.66 -8.85 17.72
CA ARG A 293 -2.39 -9.02 18.43
C ARG A 293 -1.63 -7.70 18.35
N ALA A 294 -0.66 -7.51 19.24
CA ALA A 294 0.27 -6.38 19.15
C ALA A 294 0.88 -6.29 17.74
N SER A 295 1.03 -5.06 17.23
CA SER A 295 1.58 -4.83 15.90
C SER A 295 3.02 -5.34 15.81
N ARG A 296 3.28 -6.29 14.90
CA ARG A 296 4.65 -6.75 14.58
C ARG A 296 5.54 -5.58 14.16
N VAL A 297 4.99 -4.60 13.44
CA VAL A 297 5.71 -3.39 13.02
C VAL A 297 6.18 -2.61 14.24
N LEU A 298 5.29 -2.33 15.20
CA LEU A 298 5.64 -1.56 16.39
C LEU A 298 6.58 -2.32 17.32
N LEU A 299 6.41 -3.64 17.45
CA LEU A 299 7.36 -4.50 18.17
C LEU A 299 8.76 -4.45 17.54
N ALA A 300 8.85 -4.53 16.21
CA ALA A 300 10.11 -4.41 15.47
C ALA A 300 10.75 -3.01 15.60
N MET A 301 9.96 -1.98 15.89
CA MET A 301 10.43 -0.63 16.18
C MET A 301 10.83 -0.43 17.65
N GLY A 302 10.70 -1.45 18.51
CA GLY A 302 11.13 -1.43 19.91
C GLY A 302 10.04 -1.03 20.92
N TYR A 303 8.79 -0.87 20.50
CA TYR A 303 7.68 -0.71 21.45
C TYR A 303 7.34 -2.04 22.11
N ASP A 304 7.00 -2.03 23.39
CA ASP A 304 6.52 -3.23 24.07
C ASP A 304 5.11 -3.64 23.59
N GLU A 305 4.71 -4.87 23.94
CA GLU A 305 3.43 -5.46 23.53
C GLU A 305 2.21 -4.63 24.00
N THR A 306 2.32 -3.99 25.17
CA THR A 306 1.23 -3.20 25.75
C THR A 306 1.00 -1.92 24.96
N LEU A 307 2.05 -1.15 24.69
CA LEU A 307 1.98 0.06 23.89
C LEU A 307 1.62 -0.26 22.44
N ALA A 308 2.20 -1.30 21.86
CA ALA A 308 1.89 -1.72 20.48
C ALA A 308 0.41 -2.12 20.30
N ALA A 309 -0.24 -2.67 21.34
CA ALA A 309 -1.67 -3.00 21.32
C ALA A 309 -2.61 -1.78 21.52
N GLN A 310 -2.05 -0.60 21.79
CA GLN A 310 -2.77 0.66 22.03
C GLN A 310 -2.62 1.64 20.86
N ALA A 311 -2.09 1.16 19.74
CA ALA A 311 -1.90 1.94 18.53
C ALA A 311 -3.14 1.94 17.62
N ILE A 312 -3.40 3.10 17.00
CA ILE A 312 -4.30 3.25 15.87
C ILE A 312 -3.57 3.88 14.68
N ARG A 313 -4.09 3.60 13.48
CA ARG A 313 -3.70 4.26 12.24
C ARG A 313 -4.87 5.08 11.71
N VAL A 314 -4.58 6.35 11.47
CA VAL A 314 -5.44 7.27 10.72
C VAL A 314 -4.75 7.54 9.39
N SER A 315 -5.43 7.26 8.29
CA SER A 315 -4.89 7.45 6.93
C SER A 315 -5.86 8.24 6.06
N LEU A 316 -5.46 9.48 5.76
CA LEU A 316 -6.25 10.49 5.07
C LEU A 316 -6.31 10.19 3.56
N GLY A 317 -7.32 10.74 2.91
CA GLY A 317 -7.47 10.70 1.46
C GLY A 317 -7.43 12.08 0.82
N PRO A 318 -7.34 12.16 -0.51
CA PRO A 318 -7.40 13.41 -1.26
C PRO A 318 -8.63 14.28 -0.96
N LEU A 319 -9.77 13.67 -0.64
CA LEU A 319 -11.03 14.39 -0.37
C LEU A 319 -11.26 14.69 1.12
N THR A 320 -10.32 14.34 2.00
CA THR A 320 -10.42 14.68 3.43
C THR A 320 -10.36 16.20 3.62
N THR A 321 -11.22 16.74 4.48
CA THR A 321 -11.25 18.18 4.79
C THR A 321 -10.69 18.49 6.17
N GLU A 322 -10.31 19.76 6.39
CA GLU A 322 -9.87 20.25 7.70
C GLU A 322 -10.95 20.10 8.77
N GLU A 323 -12.21 20.40 8.43
CA GLU A 323 -13.35 20.20 9.35
C GLU A 323 -13.44 18.74 9.81
N GLN A 324 -13.30 17.78 8.90
CA GLN A 324 -13.34 16.35 9.22
C GLN A 324 -12.18 15.95 10.14
N VAL A 325 -10.99 16.49 9.91
CA VAL A 325 -9.79 16.25 10.73
C VAL A 325 -9.96 16.82 12.14
N LEU A 326 -10.41 18.06 12.28
CA LEU A 326 -10.64 18.70 13.57
C LEU A 326 -11.76 18.01 14.35
N ARG A 327 -12.83 17.62 13.66
CA ARG A 327 -13.94 16.85 14.25
C ARG A 327 -13.49 15.47 14.72
N PHE A 328 -12.60 14.81 13.97
CA PHE A 328 -11.98 13.57 14.41
C PHE A 328 -11.19 13.80 15.69
N ALA A 329 -10.31 14.81 15.73
CA ALA A 329 -9.48 15.10 16.88
C ALA A 329 -10.31 15.39 18.14
N GLU A 330 -11.29 16.28 18.04
CA GLU A 330 -12.21 16.62 19.14
C GLU A 330 -12.92 15.36 19.69
N THR A 331 -13.46 14.55 18.78
CA THR A 331 -14.18 13.32 19.12
C THR A 331 -13.26 12.31 19.79
N TRP A 332 -12.08 12.07 19.21
CA TRP A 332 -11.10 11.13 19.73
C TRP A 332 -10.61 11.55 21.11
N LEU A 333 -10.28 12.82 21.32
CA LEU A 333 -9.85 13.37 22.61
C LEU A 333 -10.94 13.25 23.69
N ALA A 334 -12.21 13.46 23.33
CA ALA A 334 -13.33 13.25 24.24
C ALA A 334 -13.47 11.77 24.65
N GLN A 335 -13.28 10.83 23.72
CA GLN A 335 -13.32 9.39 24.00
C GLN A 335 -12.10 8.93 24.79
N TYR A 336 -10.91 9.45 24.51
CA TYR A 336 -9.70 9.10 25.23
C TYR A 336 -9.77 9.50 26.71
N ARG A 337 -10.28 10.72 27.00
CA ARG A 337 -10.55 11.16 28.39
C ARG A 337 -11.50 10.21 29.12
N LYS A 338 -12.56 9.73 28.46
CA LYS A 338 -13.50 8.75 29.03
C LYS A 338 -12.86 7.37 29.25
N ALA A 339 -11.96 6.95 28.35
CA ALA A 339 -11.24 5.69 28.51
C ALA A 339 -10.29 5.74 29.72
N LEU A 340 -9.53 6.84 29.86
CA LEU A 340 -8.64 7.05 30.99
C LEU A 340 -9.39 7.13 32.34
N SER A 341 -10.55 7.79 32.38
CA SER A 341 -11.35 7.90 33.62
C SER A 341 -11.98 6.58 34.06
N ARG A 342 -12.07 5.57 33.18
CA ARG A 342 -12.57 4.23 33.52
C ARG A 342 -11.46 3.27 33.97
N ALA A 343 -10.21 3.62 33.67
CA ALA A 343 -9.03 2.84 34.00
C ALA A 343 -8.32 3.31 35.29
N ALA A 344 -8.65 4.52 35.76
CA ALA A 344 -8.26 5.07 37.06
C ALA A 344 -9.24 4.64 38.16
#